data_AF-A0A8T4VW76-F1
#
_entry.id   AF-A0A8T4VW76-F1
#
_cell.length_a   1.000
_cell.length_b   1.000
_cell.length_c   1.000
_cell.angle_alpha   90.00
_cell.angle_beta   90.00
_cell.angle_gamma   90.00
#
_symmetry.space_group_name_H-M   'P 1'
#
loop_
_entity.id
_entity.type
_entity.pdbx_description
1 polymer ?
#
loop_
_entity_poly.entity_id
_entity_poly.type
_entity_poly.pdbx_seq_one_letter_code
_entity_poly.pdbx_strand_id
1 'polypeptide(L)' 'MKLLLIHSDYIEYEVKNKAIKTPEEIEKKTDRFDEALTVFTAVEEIDEKSSDQAVNTASP' A
#
# COMPACT_ATOMS: atom_id res chain seq x y z
N MET A 1 6.73 -6.66 8.59
CA MET A 1 5.63 -6.21 7.71
C MET A 1 4.33 -6.83 8.20
N LYS A 2 3.23 -6.07 8.21
CA LYS A 2 1.87 -6.57 8.47
C LYS A 2 0.98 -6.31 7.26
N LEU A 3 0.17 -7.31 6.90
CA LEU A 3 -0.75 -7.25 5.76
C LEU A 3 -2.20 -7.43 6.21
N LEU A 4 -3.10 -6.67 5.61
CA LEU A 4 -4.55 -6.90 5.65
C LEU A 4 -5.05 -7.05 4.20
N LEU A 5 -5.61 -8.23 3.91
CA LEU A 5 -6.04 -8.64 2.57
C LEU A 5 -7.57 -8.63 2.52
N ILE A 6 -8.13 -7.86 1.59
CA ILE A 6 -9.58 -7.76 1.39
C ILE A 6 -9.89 -8.04 -0.08
N HIS A 7 -10.72 -9.04 -0.35
CA HIS A 7 -11.33 -9.19 -1.66
C HIS A 7 -12.48 -8.20 -1.76
N SER A 8 -12.31 -7.18 -2.59
CA SER A 8 -13.20 -6.04 -2.68
C SER A 8 -13.87 -6.00 -4.04
N ASP A 9 -15.20 -5.83 -4.06
CA ASP A 9 -15.95 -5.57 -5.30
C ASP A 9 -15.40 -4.30 -5.99
N TYR A 10 -14.99 -3.30 -5.20
CA TYR A 10 -14.19 -2.18 -5.68
C TYR A 10 -13.39 -1.53 -4.55
N ILE A 11 -12.32 -0.82 -4.92
CA ILE A 11 -11.58 0.10 -4.06
C ILE A 11 -11.40 1.42 -4.79
N GLU A 12 -11.72 2.52 -4.11
CA GLU A 12 -11.61 3.88 -4.62
C GLU A 12 -10.90 4.73 -3.58
N TYR A 13 -10.04 5.66 -4.02
CA TYR A 13 -9.34 6.55 -3.11
C TYR A 13 -9.32 7.99 -3.60
N GLU A 14 -9.18 8.92 -2.65
CA GLU A 14 -8.92 10.33 -2.90
C GLU A 14 -7.81 10.82 -1.98
N VAL A 15 -6.74 11.39 -2.56
CA VAL A 15 -5.65 11.99 -1.81
C VAL A 15 -6.11 13.31 -1.19
N LYS A 16 -6.00 13.41 0.13
CA LYS A 16 -6.34 14.61 0.91
C LYS A 16 -5.08 15.42 1.22
N ASN A 17 -4.68 15.47 2.48
CA ASN A 17 -3.55 16.26 2.96
C ASN A 17 -2.27 15.41 3.04
N LYS A 18 -1.11 16.08 3.01
CA LYS A 18 0.18 15.42 3.21
C LYS A 18 0.26 14.85 4.63
N ALA A 19 0.48 13.54 4.73
CA ALA A 19 0.68 12.87 6.02
C ALA A 19 2.09 13.10 6.60
N ILE A 20 3.07 13.34 5.73
CA ILE A 20 4.48 13.57 6.09
C ILE A 20 5.02 14.84 5.44
N LYS A 21 6.16 15.34 5.93
CA LYS A 21 6.76 16.61 5.46
C LYS A 21 7.11 16.58 3.97
N THR A 22 7.69 15.48 3.52
CA THR A 22 8.17 15.30 2.14
C THR A 22 7.60 14.00 1.58
N PRO A 23 6.33 13.98 1.14
CA PRO A 23 5.75 12.83 0.47
C PRO A 23 6.25 12.76 -0.97
N GLU A 24 6.02 11.61 -1.61
CA GLU A 24 6.23 11.45 -3.04
C GLU A 24 5.40 12.44 -3.88
N GLU A 25 5.90 12.79 -5.05
CA GLU A 25 5.13 13.56 -6.03
C GLU A 25 4.11 12.64 -6.71
N ILE A 26 2.87 13.13 -6.84
CA ILE A 26 1.77 12.34 -7.41
C ILE A 26 1.19 13.03 -8.64
N GLU A 27 0.87 12.24 -9.66
CA GLU A 27 0.18 12.70 -10.86
C GLU A 27 -1.35 12.59 -10.73
N LYS A 28 -1.83 11.54 -10.05
CA LYS A 28 -3.26 11.26 -9.85
C LYS A 28 -3.70 11.50 -8.41
N LYS A 29 -4.80 12.24 -8.23
CA LYS A 29 -5.41 12.50 -6.91
C LYS A 29 -6.54 11.54 -6.55
N THR A 30 -7.17 10.92 -7.54
CA THR A 30 -8.23 9.93 -7.35
C THR A 30 -8.02 8.79 -8.33
N ASP A 31 -8.39 7.59 -7.94
CA ASP A 31 -8.47 6.43 -8.83
C ASP A 31 -9.41 5.37 -8.25
N ARG A 32 -9.84 4.43 -9.09
CA ARG A 32 -10.74 3.34 -8.73
C ARG A 32 -10.39 2.05 -9.46
N PHE A 33 -10.50 0.93 -8.74
CA PHE A 33 -10.30 -0.42 -9.25
C PHE A 33 -11.51 -1.27 -8.85
N ASP A 34 -12.10 -1.98 -9.82
CA ASP A 34 -13.17 -2.94 -9.58
C ASP A 34 -12.60 -4.38 -9.53
N GLU A 35 -13.26 -5.27 -8.78
CA GLU A 35 -12.90 -6.68 -8.58
C GLU A 35 -11.41 -6.89 -8.21
N ALA A 36 -11.00 -6.28 -7.09
CA ALA A 36 -9.58 -6.19 -6.71
C ALA A 36 -9.29 -6.83 -5.35
N LEU A 37 -8.14 -7.51 -5.26
CA LEU A 37 -7.52 -7.86 -3.97
C LEU A 37 -6.82 -6.61 -3.40
N THR A 38 -7.49 -5.93 -2.48
CA THR A 38 -6.91 -4.76 -1.79
C THR A 38 -5.94 -5.24 -0.70
N VAL A 39 -4.68 -4.82 -0.82
CA VAL A 39 -3.62 -5.18 0.13
C VAL A 39 -3.19 -3.94 0.90
N PHE A 40 -3.62 -3.81 2.15
CA PHE A 40 -3.09 -2.79 3.05
C PHE A 40 -1.80 -3.31 3.70
N THR A 41 -0.72 -2.55 3.54
CA THR A 41 0.62 -2.95 3.98
C THR A 41 1.19 -1.94 4.98
N ALA A 42 1.65 -2.45 6.12
CA ALA A 42 2.47 -1.70 7.07
C ALA A 42 3.88 -2.30 7.11
N VAL A 43 4.88 -1.53 6.69
CA VAL A 43 6.30 -1.90 6.79
C VAL A 43 6.79 -1.60 8.21
N GLU A 44 7.53 -2.54 8.81
CA GLU A 44 8.02 -2.48 10.18
C GLU A 44 9.56 -2.38 10.18
N GLU A 45 10.14 -1.85 11.26
CA GLU A 45 11.60 -1.65 11.41
C GLU A 45 12.42 -2.94 11.13
N ILE A 46 11.87 -4.11 11.47
CA ILE A 46 12.54 -5.39 11.22
C ILE A 46 12.73 -5.69 9.73
N ASP A 47 11.88 -5.14 8.85
CA ASP A 47 11.94 -5.36 7.41
C ASP A 47 13.14 -4.64 6.77
N GLU A 48 13.66 -3.60 7.42
CA GLU A 48 14.84 -2.86 6.95
C GLU A 48 16.11 -3.74 6.92
N LYS A 49 16.14 -4.82 7.70
CA LYS A 49 17.26 -5.78 7.72
C LYS A 49 17.42 -6.52 6.40
N SER A 50 16.32 -6.74 5.67
CA SER A 50 16.32 -7.31 4.32
C SER A 50 14.99 -7.01 3.62
N SER A 51 14.96 -5.91 2.87
CA SER A 51 13.79 -5.49 2.10
C SER A 51 13.37 -6.54 1.07
N ASP A 52 14.35 -7.14 0.38
CA ASP A 52 14.08 -8.12 -0.68
C ASP A 52 13.41 -9.37 -0.12
N GLN A 53 13.87 -9.85 1.03
CA GLN A 53 13.26 -10.99 1.69
C GLN A 53 11.84 -10.67 2.17
N ALA A 54 11.64 -9.47 2.74
CA ALA A 54 10.32 -9.04 3.19
C ALA A 54 9.32 -8.98 2.02
N VAL A 55 9.73 -8.43 0.87
CA VAL A 55 8.92 -8.37 -0.35
C VAL A 55 8.64 -9.77 -0.90
N ASN A 56 9.66 -10.62 -1.02
CA ASN A 56 9.49 -11.99 -1.55
C ASN A 56 8.54 -12.83 -0.71
N THR A 57 8.52 -12.63 0.61
CA THR A 57 7.62 -13.35 1.53
C THR A 57 6.19 -12.80 1.48
N ALA A 58 6.04 -11.50 1.21
CA ALA A 58 4.75 -10.82 1.16
C ALA A 58 4.01 -10.96 -0.18
N SER A 59 4.70 -11.38 -1.24
CA SER A 59 4.07 -11.61 -2.54
C SER A 59 3.04 -12.75 -2.46
N PRO A 60 1.77 -12.49 -2.80
CA PRO A 60 0.73 -13.52 -2.89
C PRO A 60 0.95 -14.47 -4.08
#